data_AF-A0A0R1MV07-F1
#
_entry.id   AF-A0A0R1MV07-F1
#
_cell.length_a   1.000
_cell.length_b   1.000
_cell.length_c   1.000
_cell.angle_alpha   90.00
_cell.angle_beta   90.00
_cell.angle_gamma   90.00
#
_symmetry.space_group_name_H-M   'P 1'
#
loop_
_entity.id
_entity.type
_entity.pdbx_description
1 polymer ?
#
loop_
_entity_poly.entity_id
_entity_poly.type
_entity_poly.pdbx_seq_one_letter_code
_entity_poly.pdbx_strand_id
1 'polypeptide(L)'
;MLHFNDAHILESFLLQMAKERLAKQFAILQDDGQCVYFQRLAILKALDNAWIEQVDALQQLKGVAQQRSSAQHDPVYEYQKEARRTFAKMRADFALQAMRNLLLSILTFQSDGTVEVQYP
;
A
#
# COMPACT_ATOMS: atom_id res chain seq x y z
N MET A 1 30.03 7.04 -13.15
CA MET A 1 28.77 6.34 -13.43
C MET A 1 28.66 5.16 -12.46
N LEU A 2 27.64 5.14 -11.59
CA LEU A 2 27.44 4.02 -10.66
C LEU A 2 27.13 2.74 -11.45
N HIS A 3 27.92 1.68 -11.26
CA HIS A 3 27.66 0.37 -11.84
C HIS A 3 26.69 -0.39 -10.92
N PHE A 4 25.40 -0.44 -11.30
CA PHE A 4 24.32 -1.10 -10.57
C PHE A 4 24.32 -2.64 -10.74
N ASN A 5 25.48 -3.29 -10.67
CA ASN A 5 25.56 -4.74 -10.87
C ASN A 5 25.43 -5.55 -9.57
N ASP A 6 25.24 -4.87 -8.44
CA ASP A 6 25.17 -5.46 -7.11
C ASP A 6 23.85 -5.08 -6.43
N ALA A 7 23.02 -6.10 -6.14
CA ALA A 7 21.65 -5.90 -5.66
C ALA A 7 21.60 -5.13 -4.34
N HIS A 8 22.57 -5.35 -3.45
CA HIS A 8 22.66 -4.67 -2.16
C HIS A 8 22.97 -3.17 -2.29
N ILE A 9 23.79 -2.80 -3.29
CA ILE A 9 24.13 -1.40 -3.55
C ILE A 9 22.90 -0.66 -4.10
N LEU A 10 22.17 -1.30 -5.02
CA LEU A 10 20.93 -0.73 -5.55
C LEU A 10 19.86 -0.56 -4.46
N GLU A 11 19.65 -1.58 -3.63
CA GLU A 11 18.71 -1.52 -2.51
C GLU A 11 19.04 -0.38 -1.56
N SER A 12 20.32 -0.27 -1.15
CA SER A 12 20.78 0.79 -0.25
C SER A 12 20.59 2.18 -0.85
N PHE A 13 20.88 2.33 -2.14
CA PHE A 13 20.69 3.58 -2.88
C PHE A 13 19.21 3.99 -2.96
N LEU A 14 18.33 3.05 -3.32
CA LEU A 14 16.89 3.30 -3.41
C LEU A 14 16.29 3.63 -2.03
N LEU A 15 16.72 2.93 -0.98
CA LEU A 15 16.27 3.19 0.38
C LEU A 15 16.70 4.57 0.86
N GLN A 16 17.93 4.99 0.53
CA GLN A 16 18.42 6.33 0.85
C GLN A 16 17.60 7.40 0.13
N MET A 17 17.35 7.21 -1.18
CA MET A 17 16.53 8.14 -1.96
C MET A 17 15.09 8.24 -1.43
N ALA A 18 14.50 7.12 -1.01
CA ALA A 18 13.18 7.10 -0.38
C ALA A 18 13.16 7.87 0.96
N LYS A 19 14.16 7.67 1.82
CA LYS A 19 14.30 8.39 3.09
C LYS A 19 14.42 9.90 2.87
N GLU A 20 15.25 10.33 1.92
CA GLU A 20 15.41 11.75 1.60
C GLU A 20 14.12 12.36 1.06
N ARG A 21 13.41 11.65 0.18
CA ARG A 21 12.12 12.10 -0.34
C ARG A 21 11.07 12.22 0.77
N LEU A 22 11.01 11.25 1.68
CA LEU A 22 10.10 11.26 2.82
C LEU A 22 10.41 12.43 3.77
N ALA A 23 11.69 12.65 4.09
CA ALA A 23 12.12 13.77 4.91
C ALA A 23 11.71 15.11 4.29
N LYS A 24 11.83 15.26 2.97
CA LYS A 24 11.35 16.45 2.25
C LYS A 24 9.83 16.64 2.37
N GLN A 25 9.03 15.57 2.35
CA GLN A 25 7.58 15.69 2.56
C GLN A 25 7.27 16.23 3.96
N PHE A 26 7.91 15.69 4.99
CA PHE A 26 7.65 16.11 6.36
C PHE A 26 8.21 17.50 6.66
N ALA A 27 9.32 17.91 6.03
CA ALA A 27 9.85 19.27 6.18
C ALA A 27 8.94 20.36 5.59
N ILE A 28 8.05 20.01 4.67
CA ILE A 28 7.07 20.95 4.10
C ILE A 28 5.91 21.19 5.08
N LEU A 29 5.61 20.21 5.94
CA LEU A 29 4.56 20.30 6.96
C LEU A 29 5.08 21.12 8.16
N GLN A 30 4.26 22.05 8.65
CA GLN A 30 4.71 23.08 9.59
C GLN A 30 4.71 22.62 11.05
N ASP A 31 3.87 21.64 11.39
CA ASP A 31 3.73 21.10 12.74
C ASP A 31 3.54 19.58 12.77
N ASP A 32 3.77 18.99 13.95
CA ASP A 32 3.67 17.56 14.19
C ASP A 32 2.25 17.02 13.94
N GLY A 33 1.21 17.83 14.18
CA GLY A 33 -0.18 17.48 13.91
C GLY A 33 -0.44 17.29 12.43
N GLN A 34 0.05 18.20 11.58
CA GLN A 34 -0.02 18.06 10.12
C GLN A 34 0.73 16.82 9.62
N CYS A 35 1.90 16.51 10.20
CA CYS A 35 2.66 15.29 9.89
C CYS A 35 1.86 14.03 10.20
N VAL A 36 1.29 13.92 11.40
CA VAL A 36 0.49 12.78 11.82
C VAL A 36 -0.78 12.67 10.97
N TYR A 37 -1.43 13.79 10.66
CA TYR A 37 -2.63 13.83 9.82
C TYR A 37 -2.33 13.29 8.41
N PHE A 38 -1.28 13.79 7.75
CA PHE A 38 -0.88 13.32 6.42
C PHE A 38 -0.55 11.82 6.42
N GLN A 39 0.25 11.35 7.39
CA GLN A 39 0.59 9.94 7.49
C GLN A 39 -0.66 9.06 7.63
N ARG A 40 -1.58 9.47 8.52
CA ARG A 40 -2.84 8.75 8.73
C ARG A 40 -3.66 8.68 7.45
N LEU A 41 -3.82 9.81 6.75
CA LEU A 41 -4.62 9.84 5.51
C LEU A 41 -3.99 8.97 4.42
N ALA A 42 -2.67 9.05 4.23
CA ALA A 42 -1.94 8.29 3.22
C ALA A 42 -2.02 6.78 3.45
N ILE A 43 -1.89 6.35 4.71
CA ILE A 43 -1.95 4.93 5.11
C ILE A 43 -3.38 4.42 5.03
N LEU A 44 -4.38 5.16 5.55
CA LEU A 44 -5.78 4.75 5.48
C LEU A 44 -6.24 4.63 4.03
N LYS A 45 -5.87 5.59 3.16
CA LYS A 45 -6.21 5.54 1.74
C LYS A 45 -5.64 4.28 1.06
N ALA A 46 -4.40 3.92 1.37
CA ALA A 46 -3.80 2.69 0.86
C ALA A 46 -4.50 1.43 1.39
N LEU A 47 -4.86 1.43 2.68
CA LEU A 47 -5.55 0.31 3.31
C LEU A 47 -6.96 0.10 2.72
N ASP A 48 -7.72 1.18 2.56
CA ASP A 48 -9.08 1.14 2.01
C ASP A 48 -9.08 0.53 0.61
N ASN A 49 -8.18 1.00 -0.26
CA ASN A 49 -8.04 0.47 -1.61
C ASN A 49 -7.66 -1.03 -1.60
N ALA A 50 -6.65 -1.41 -0.81
CA ALA A 50 -6.18 -2.78 -0.75
C ALA A 50 -7.22 -3.74 -0.13
N TRP A 51 -8.02 -3.25 0.83
CA TRP A 51 -9.10 -4.01 1.45
C TRP A 51 -10.25 -4.25 0.47
N ILE A 52 -10.65 -3.25 -0.32
CA ILE A 52 -11.69 -3.41 -1.35
C ILE A 52 -11.31 -4.55 -2.31
N GLU A 53 -10.08 -4.53 -2.83
CA GLU A 53 -9.59 -5.58 -3.74
C GLU A 53 -9.57 -6.97 -3.07
N GLN A 54 -9.21 -7.06 -1.79
CA GLN A 54 -9.24 -8.32 -1.05
C GLN A 54 -10.65 -8.84 -0.81
N VAL A 55 -11.61 -7.96 -0.50
CA VAL A 55 -13.01 -8.35 -0.37
C VAL A 55 -13.54 -8.90 -1.69
N ASP A 56 -13.23 -8.25 -2.81
CA ASP A 56 -13.60 -8.71 -4.15
C ASP A 56 -12.98 -10.08 -4.47
N ALA A 57 -11.69 -10.25 -4.17
CA ALA A 57 -10.99 -11.53 -4.35
C ALA A 57 -11.65 -12.66 -3.52
N LEU A 58 -12.03 -12.39 -2.27
CA LEU A 58 -12.71 -13.36 -1.42
C LEU A 58 -14.12 -13.70 -1.93
N GLN A 59 -14.85 -12.74 -2.51
CA GLN A 59 -16.16 -12.97 -3.10
C GLN A 59 -16.06 -13.86 -4.36
N GLN A 60 -15.11 -13.58 -5.24
CA GLN A 60 -14.84 -14.40 -6.43
C GLN A 60 -14.45 -15.83 -6.04
N LEU A 61 -13.59 -15.97 -5.02
CA LEU A 61 -13.13 -17.27 -4.54
C LEU A 61 -14.30 -18.12 -3.98
N LYS A 62 -15.25 -17.50 -3.26
CA LYS A 62 -16.46 -18.18 -2.80
C LYS A 62 -17.29 -18.72 -3.97
N GLY A 63 -17.48 -17.91 -5.01
CA GLY A 63 -18.23 -18.33 -6.21
C GLY A 63 -17.60 -19.54 -6.91
N VAL A 64 -16.27 -19.56 -7.05
CA VAL A 64 -15.55 -20.68 -7.67
C VAL A 64 -15.58 -21.94 -6.80
N ALA A 65 -15.45 -21.82 -5.49
CA ALA A 65 -15.50 -22.95 -4.56
C ALA A 65 -16.87 -23.67 -4.61
N GLN A 66 -17.97 -22.92 -4.74
CA GLN A 66 -19.31 -23.48 -4.90
C GLN A 66 -19.47 -24.28 -6.21
N GLN A 67 -18.85 -23.81 -7.31
CA GLN A 67 -18.90 -24.50 -8.62
C GLN A 67 -18.03 -25.77 -8.68
N ARG A 68 -16.98 -25.85 -7.86
CA ARG A 68 -16.00 -26.96 -7.88
C ARG A 68 -16.24 -28.05 -6.82
N SER A 69 -17.31 -27.95 -6.03
CA SER A 69 -17.70 -28.97 -5.04
C SER A 69 -17.91 -30.37 -5.63
N SER A 70 -18.02 -30.49 -6.96
CA SER A 70 -18.20 -31.75 -7.69
C SER A 70 -16.93 -32.61 -7.80
N ALA A 71 -15.75 -32.13 -7.33
CA ALA A 71 -14.44 -32.70 -7.66
C ALA A 71 -13.67 -33.39 -6.50
N GLN A 72 -14.35 -33.87 -5.44
CA GLN A 72 -13.74 -34.60 -4.30
C GLN A 72 -12.66 -33.85 -3.48
N HIS A 73 -12.39 -32.56 -3.73
CA HIS A 73 -11.58 -31.71 -2.84
C HIS A 73 -12.46 -31.04 -1.78
N ASP A 74 -11.93 -30.87 -0.57
CA ASP A 74 -12.58 -30.08 0.50
C ASP A 74 -12.66 -28.59 0.09
N PRO A 75 -13.85 -28.06 -0.22
CA PRO A 75 -14.02 -26.68 -0.68
C PRO A 75 -13.61 -25.64 0.38
N VAL A 76 -13.69 -25.99 1.66
CA VAL A 76 -13.32 -25.10 2.78
C VAL A 76 -11.81 -24.97 2.84
N TYR A 77 -11.09 -26.08 2.71
CA TYR A 77 -9.62 -26.07 2.71
C TYR A 77 -9.05 -25.22 1.56
N GLU A 78 -9.52 -25.44 0.33
CA GLU A 78 -9.04 -24.65 -0.82
C GLU A 78 -9.41 -23.17 -0.69
N TYR A 79 -10.60 -22.85 -0.18
CA TYR A 79 -10.96 -21.47 0.14
C TYR A 79 -9.98 -20.82 1.12
N GLN A 80 -9.66 -21.48 2.23
CA GLN A 80 -8.76 -20.94 3.25
C GLN A 80 -7.33 -20.75 2.72
N LYS A 81 -6.83 -21.74 1.98
CA LYS A 81 -5.50 -21.71 1.35
C LYS A 81 -5.37 -20.53 0.39
N GLU A 82 -6.35 -20.35 -0.49
CA GLU A 82 -6.37 -19.28 -1.47
C GLU A 82 -6.61 -17.90 -0.83
N ALA A 83 -7.50 -17.82 0.17
CA ALA A 83 -7.72 -16.58 0.94
C ALA A 83 -6.45 -16.10 1.65
N ARG A 84 -5.65 -17.02 2.19
CA ARG A 84 -4.35 -16.70 2.81
C ARG A 84 -3.36 -16.16 1.77
N ARG A 85 -3.35 -16.75 0.56
CA ARG A 85 -2.51 -16.29 -0.55
C ARG A 85 -2.89 -14.89 -1.00
N THR A 86 -4.18 -14.62 -1.20
CA THR A 86 -4.65 -13.28 -1.61
C THR A 86 -4.42 -12.24 -0.52
N PHE A 87 -4.56 -12.62 0.75
CA PHE A 87 -4.24 -11.73 1.86
C PHE A 87 -2.76 -11.32 1.91
N ALA A 88 -1.84 -12.26 1.64
CA ALA A 88 -0.42 -11.94 1.54
C ALA A 88 -0.13 -10.94 0.40
N LYS A 89 -0.81 -11.10 -0.73
CA LYS A 89 -0.75 -10.15 -1.85
C LYS A 89 -1.31 -8.77 -1.44
N MET A 90 -2.49 -8.73 -0.83
CA MET A 90 -3.10 -7.49 -0.32
C MET A 90 -2.17 -6.73 0.64
N ARG A 91 -1.43 -7.44 1.52
CA ARG A 91 -0.44 -6.79 2.39
C ARG A 91 0.72 -6.16 1.64
N ALA A 92 1.21 -6.80 0.58
CA ALA A 92 2.28 -6.26 -0.26
C ALA A 92 1.79 -5.05 -1.06
N ASP A 93 0.59 -5.13 -1.64
CA ASP A 93 -0.04 -4.04 -2.39
C ASP A 93 -0.32 -2.84 -1.47
N PHE A 94 -0.84 -3.09 -0.26
CA PHE A 94 -1.00 -2.06 0.78
C PHE A 94 0.33 -1.35 1.09
N ALA A 95 1.40 -2.10 1.36
CA ALA A 95 2.69 -1.51 1.70
C ALA A 95 3.26 -0.67 0.55
N LEU A 96 3.13 -1.15 -0.70
CA LEU A 96 3.55 -0.43 -1.89
C LEU A 96 2.76 0.87 -2.07
N GLN A 97 1.42 0.82 -1.96
CA GLN A 97 0.58 2.01 -2.11
C GLN A 97 0.77 3.00 -0.96
N ALA A 98 0.95 2.54 0.28
CA ALA A 98 1.24 3.42 1.41
C ALA A 98 2.56 4.16 1.20
N MET A 99 3.61 3.44 0.77
CA MET A 99 4.89 4.05 0.42
C MET A 99 4.72 5.05 -0.74
N ARG A 100 4.00 4.70 -1.79
CA ARG A 100 3.75 5.58 -2.94
C ARG A 100 3.02 6.85 -2.53
N ASN A 101 1.97 6.73 -1.72
CA ASN A 101 1.22 7.86 -1.18
C ASN A 101 2.12 8.75 -0.32
N LEU A 102 2.88 8.18 0.61
CA LEU A 102 3.77 8.96 1.49
C LEU A 102 4.84 9.70 0.69
N LEU A 103 5.49 9.03 -0.26
CA LEU A 103 6.63 9.59 -0.99
C LEU A 103 6.22 10.54 -2.12
N LEU A 104 5.09 10.30 -2.78
CA LEU A 104 4.77 10.96 -4.05
C LEU A 104 3.50 11.83 -4.02
N SER A 105 2.76 11.90 -2.90
CA SER A 105 1.62 12.82 -2.80
C SER A 105 2.08 14.29 -2.91
N ILE A 106 1.22 15.12 -3.48
CA ILE A 106 1.40 16.56 -3.55
C ILE A 106 0.62 17.18 -2.38
N LEU A 107 1.28 18.03 -1.61
CA LEU A 107 0.72 18.71 -0.44
C LEU A 107 0.47 20.17 -0.81
N THR A 108 -0.79 20.61 -0.73
CA THR A 108 -1.19 21.99 -1.04
C THR A 108 -1.73 22.65 0.21
N PHE A 109 -1.17 23.80 0.58
CA PHE A 109 -1.62 24.58 1.74
C PHE A 109 -2.70 25.56 1.32
N GLN A 110 -3.83 25.50 1.99
CA GLN A 110 -4.92 26.44 1.78
C GLN A 110 -4.76 27.67 2.68
N SER A 111 -5.46 28.76 2.34
CA SER A 111 -5.39 30.03 3.08
C SER A 111 -5.95 29.95 4.51
N ASP A 112 -6.70 28.89 4.83
CA ASP A 112 -7.22 28.61 6.17
C ASP A 112 -6.26 27.77 7.04
N GLY A 113 -5.08 27.41 6.51
CA GLY A 113 -4.07 26.60 7.19
C GLY A 113 -4.30 25.09 7.08
N THR A 114 -5.30 24.62 6.34
CA THR A 114 -5.48 23.19 6.05
C THR A 114 -4.52 22.71 4.97
N VAL A 115 -4.20 21.40 5.03
CA VAL A 115 -3.35 20.72 4.04
C VAL A 115 -4.22 19.77 3.23
N GLU A 116 -4.31 20.04 1.93
CA GLU A 116 -4.93 19.15 0.96
C GLU A 116 -3.89 18.17 0.42
N VAL A 117 -4.25 16.89 0.36
CA VAL A 117 -3.37 15.81 -0.08
C VAL A 117 -3.89 15.28 -1.41
N GLN A 118 -3.14 15.53 -2.48
CA GLN A 118 -3.40 14.93 -3.79
C GLN A 118 -2.56 13.66 -3.95
N TYR A 119 -3.25 12.53 -4.10
CA TYR A 119 -2.61 11.24 -4.32
C TYR A 119 -2.14 11.07 -5.78
N PRO A 120 -1.01 10.37 -5.98
CA PRO A 120 -0.44 10.10 -7.30
C PRO A 120 -1.20 9.01 -8.08
#